data_AF-A0A2U2SNY8-F1
#
_entry.id   AF-A0A2U2SNY8-F1
#
_cell.length_a   1.000
_cell.length_b   1.000
_cell.length_c   1.000
_cell.angle_alpha   90.00
_cell.angle_beta   90.00
_cell.angle_gamma   90.00
#
_symmetry.space_group_name_H-M   'P 1'
#
loop_
_entity.id
_entity.type
_entity.pdbx_description
1 polymer ?
#
loop_
_entity_poly.entity_id
_entity_poly.type
_entity_poly.pdbx_seq_one_letter_code
_entity_poly.pdbx_strand_id
1 'polypeptide(L)'
;MSIQTVIIETPIPEDVLRTLQASGVFSEELARDARQLLAMHFYQKRFLSLGKAARLAGLERWRFIELLSENRVPVIDYSDAELAAEFTAVDRLADEMHQ
;
A
#
# COMPACT_ATOMS: atom_id res chain seq x y z
N MET A 1 15.85 -12.82 -12.81
CA MET A 1 14.60 -12.12 -13.23
C MET A 1 15.01 -10.89 -14.03
N SER A 2 14.37 -10.61 -15.15
CA SER A 2 14.64 -9.40 -15.95
C SER A 2 13.95 -8.19 -15.33
N ILE A 3 14.67 -7.08 -15.26
CA ILE A 3 14.12 -5.77 -14.93
C ILE A 3 13.95 -5.03 -16.25
N GLN A 4 12.77 -4.50 -16.50
CA GLN A 4 12.49 -3.60 -17.61
C GLN A 4 12.17 -2.22 -17.04
N THR A 5 12.88 -1.21 -17.51
CA THR A 5 12.63 0.18 -17.13
C THR A 5 11.53 0.76 -18.01
N VAL A 6 10.51 1.37 -17.39
CA VAL A 6 9.48 2.16 -18.05
C VAL A 6 9.60 3.59 -17.54
N ILE A 7 9.71 4.56 -18.46
CA ILE A 7 9.78 5.98 -18.13
C ILE A 7 8.37 6.57 -18.20
N ILE A 8 7.96 7.26 -17.15
CA ILE A 8 6.69 7.99 -17.09
C ILE A 8 7.05 9.47 -16.98
N GLU A 9 6.73 10.24 -18.03
CA GLU A 9 6.87 11.70 -18.02
C GLU A 9 5.52 12.33 -17.68
N THR A 10 5.53 13.35 -16.83
CA THR A 10 4.33 14.08 -16.43
C THR A 10 4.66 15.55 -16.28
N PRO A 11 4.01 16.44 -17.04
CA PRO A 11 4.20 17.88 -16.87
C PRO A 11 3.59 18.30 -15.54
N ILE A 12 4.37 19.03 -14.72
CA ILE A 12 3.91 19.61 -13.46
C ILE A 12 3.97 21.13 -13.60
N PRO A 13 2.85 21.85 -13.36
CA PRO A 13 2.86 23.30 -13.32
C PRO A 13 3.89 23.83 -12.32
N GLU A 14 4.57 24.93 -12.67
CA GLU A 14 5.69 25.45 -11.88
C GLU A 14 5.25 25.88 -10.46
N ASP A 15 4.07 26.47 -10.33
CA ASP A 15 3.47 26.90 -9.07
C ASP A 15 3.15 25.71 -8.16
N VAL A 16 2.66 24.60 -8.73
CA VAL A 16 2.43 23.34 -8.02
C VAL A 16 3.76 22.77 -7.53
N LEU A 17 4.78 22.72 -8.38
CA LEU A 17 6.11 22.22 -8.02
C LEU A 17 6.73 23.05 -6.88
N ARG A 18 6.62 24.39 -6.95
CA ARG A 18 7.09 25.28 -5.88
C ARG A 18 6.39 25.03 -4.55
N THR A 19 5.09 24.75 -4.57
CA THR A 19 4.31 24.44 -3.36
C THR A 19 4.75 23.12 -2.72
N LEU A 20 5.02 22.10 -3.54
CA LEU A 20 5.55 20.82 -3.09
C LEU A 20 6.94 20.97 -2.45
N GLN A 21 7.84 21.71 -3.11
CA GLN A 21 9.18 21.98 -2.60
C GLN A 21 9.16 22.76 -1.28
N ALA A 22 8.28 23.75 -1.16
CA ALA A 22 8.10 24.50 0.08
C ALA A 22 7.58 23.62 1.24
N SER A 23 6.91 22.51 0.92
CA SER A 23 6.44 21.51 1.87
C SER A 23 7.46 20.40 2.14
N GLY A 24 8.66 20.50 1.57
CA GLY A 24 9.75 19.54 1.74
C GLY A 24 9.69 18.32 0.81
N VAL A 25 8.91 18.37 -0.27
CA VAL A 25 8.83 17.31 -1.28
C VAL A 25 9.68 17.69 -2.50
N PHE A 26 10.76 16.95 -2.72
CA PHE A 26 11.66 17.15 -3.86
C PHE A 26 11.54 15.99 -4.87
N SER A 27 12.34 16.06 -5.94
CA SER A 27 12.24 15.18 -7.11
C SER A 27 12.37 13.69 -6.75
N GLU A 28 13.31 13.35 -5.87
CA GLU A 28 13.55 11.97 -5.43
C GLU A 28 12.40 11.42 -4.59
N GLU A 29 11.85 12.21 -3.65
CA GLU A 29 10.65 11.81 -2.91
C GLU A 29 9.46 11.64 -3.85
N LEU A 30 9.28 12.58 -4.80
CA LEU A 30 8.16 12.54 -5.74
C LEU A 30 8.17 11.28 -6.61
N ALA A 31 9.34 10.89 -7.14
CA ALA A 31 9.46 9.67 -7.94
C ALA A 31 9.23 8.40 -7.11
N ARG A 32 9.71 8.38 -5.86
CA ARG A 32 9.44 7.28 -4.91
C ARG A 32 7.96 7.17 -4.61
N ASP A 33 7.33 8.28 -4.24
CA ASP A 33 5.95 8.34 -3.81
C ASP A 33 5.00 8.01 -4.97
N ALA A 34 5.27 8.53 -6.18
CA ALA A 34 4.53 8.18 -7.39
C ALA A 34 4.57 6.67 -7.69
N ARG A 35 5.75 6.04 -7.58
CA ARG A 35 5.90 4.60 -7.77
C ARG A 35 5.15 3.79 -6.71
N GLN A 36 5.16 4.24 -5.45
CA GLN A 36 4.41 3.61 -4.37
C GLN A 36 2.90 3.74 -4.56
N LEU A 37 2.42 4.93 -4.95
CA LEU A 37 1.03 5.17 -5.32
C LEU A 37 0.58 4.26 -6.47
N LEU A 38 1.41 4.11 -7.49
CA LEU A 38 1.12 3.23 -8.64
C LEU A 38 1.03 1.76 -8.22
N ALA A 39 1.92 1.31 -7.33
CA ALA A 39 1.88 -0.05 -6.78
C ALA A 39 0.61 -0.32 -5.95
N MET A 40 0.23 0.63 -5.09
CA MET A 40 -1.02 0.53 -4.32
C MET A 40 -2.25 0.51 -5.24
N HIS A 41 -2.29 1.38 -6.25
CA HIS A 41 -3.36 1.43 -7.24
C HIS A 41 -3.57 0.05 -7.91
N PHE A 42 -2.50 -0.55 -8.41
CA PHE A 42 -2.62 -1.85 -9.09
C PHE A 42 -2.86 -3.03 -8.14
N TYR A 43 -2.44 -2.93 -6.87
CA TYR A 43 -2.83 -3.89 -5.83
C TYR A 43 -4.34 -3.82 -5.55
N GLN A 44 -4.88 -2.60 -5.35
CA GLN A 44 -6.31 -2.37 -5.12
C GLN A 44 -7.18 -2.86 -6.28
N LYS A 45 -6.71 -2.66 -7.52
CA LYS A 45 -7.38 -3.18 -8.73
C LYS A 45 -7.23 -4.70 -8.91
N ARG A 46 -6.54 -5.39 -8.00
CA ARG A 46 -6.22 -6.83 -8.05
C ARG A 46 -5.41 -7.23 -9.30
N PHE A 47 -4.77 -6.28 -9.99
CA PHE A 47 -3.89 -6.56 -11.14
C PHE A 47 -2.53 -7.07 -10.69
N LEU A 48 -2.05 -6.61 -9.54
CA LEU A 48 -0.83 -7.10 -8.92
C LEU A 48 -1.16 -7.85 -7.62
N SER A 49 -0.52 -9.01 -7.45
CA SER A 49 -0.46 -9.65 -6.14
C SER A 49 0.38 -8.82 -5.17
N LEU A 50 0.21 -9.06 -3.86
CA LEU A 50 0.96 -8.37 -2.82
C LEU A 50 2.48 -8.36 -3.08
N GLY A 51 3.06 -9.51 -3.46
CA GLY A 51 4.49 -9.61 -3.75
C GLY A 51 4.94 -8.85 -5.00
N LYS A 52 4.09 -8.80 -6.05
CA LYS A 52 4.40 -8.02 -7.26
C LYS A 52 4.27 -6.51 -7.01
N ALA A 53 3.26 -6.10 -6.25
CA ALA A 53 3.04 -4.71 -5.88
C ALA A 53 4.15 -4.20 -4.95
N ALA A 54 4.55 -4.97 -3.93
CA ALA A 54 5.70 -4.64 -3.08
C ALA A 54 6.98 -4.45 -3.91
N ARG A 55 7.22 -5.33 -4.88
CA ARG A 55 8.37 -5.21 -5.79
C ARG A 55 8.29 -3.95 -6.65
N LEU A 56 7.12 -3.62 -7.20
CA LEU A 56 6.93 -2.38 -7.96
C LEU A 56 7.16 -1.15 -7.07
N ALA A 57 6.69 -1.18 -5.82
CA ALA A 57 6.92 -0.12 -4.83
C ALA A 57 8.40 0.03 -4.42
N GLY A 58 9.25 -0.96 -4.76
CA GLY A 58 10.65 -0.99 -4.32
C GLY A 58 10.80 -1.31 -2.83
N LEU A 59 9.85 -2.05 -2.25
CA LEU A 59 9.79 -2.40 -0.83
C LEU A 59 9.79 -3.92 -0.64
N GLU A 60 10.31 -4.42 0.48
CA GLU A 60 9.97 -5.76 0.91
C GLU A 60 8.49 -5.89 1.27
N ARG A 61 8.02 -7.14 1.33
CA ARG A 61 6.60 -7.45 1.47
C ARG A 61 5.99 -6.88 2.76
N TRP A 62 6.72 -6.90 3.87
CA TRP A 62 6.22 -6.37 5.14
C TRP A 62 6.06 -4.85 5.10
N ARG A 63 7.09 -4.14 4.63
CA ARG A 63 7.05 -2.68 4.48
C ARG A 63 5.97 -2.21 3.51
N PHE A 64 5.66 -3.01 2.49
CA PHE A 64 4.53 -2.72 1.60
C PHE A 64 3.16 -2.90 2.30
N ILE A 65 3.01 -3.89 3.19
CA ILE A 65 1.78 -4.03 4.00
C ILE A 65 1.62 -2.83 4.95
N GLU A 66 2.71 -2.37 5.57
CA GLU A 66 2.69 -1.15 6.39
C GLU A 66 2.24 0.06 5.57
N LEU A 67 2.81 0.25 4.37
CA LEU A 67 2.39 1.31 3.44
C LEU A 67 0.89 1.22 3.09
N LEU A 68 0.37 0.02 2.82
CA LEU A 68 -1.06 -0.18 2.57
C LEU A 68 -1.90 0.24 3.78
N SER A 69 -1.48 -0.14 4.99
CA SER A 69 -2.16 0.22 6.24
C SER A 69 -2.15 1.73 6.49
N GLU A 70 -1.00 2.40 6.32
CA GLU A 70 -0.85 3.85 6.45
C GLU A 70 -1.78 4.60 5.48
N ASN A 71 -2.02 4.03 4.30
CA ASN A 71 -2.89 4.59 3.26
C ASN A 71 -4.32 4.03 3.29
N ARG A 72 -4.71 3.33 4.37
CA ARG A 72 -6.06 2.75 4.56
C ARG A 72 -6.50 1.82 3.42
N VAL A 73 -5.54 1.12 2.83
CA VAL A 73 -5.80 0.08 1.83
C VAL A 73 -5.89 -1.28 2.54
N PRO A 74 -7.07 -1.94 2.50
CA PRO A 74 -7.23 -3.22 3.18
C PRO A 74 -6.34 -4.29 2.55
N VAL A 75 -5.53 -4.95 3.38
CA VAL A 75 -4.65 -6.04 2.99
C VAL A 75 -5.35 -7.39 3.09
N ILE A 76 -6.25 -7.50 4.07
CA ILE A 76 -7.13 -8.64 4.26
C ILE A 76 -8.54 -8.19 3.90
N ASP A 77 -9.12 -8.89 2.93
CA ASP A 77 -10.47 -8.64 2.43
C ASP A 77 -11.36 -9.73 3.04
N TYR A 78 -11.53 -9.68 4.36
CA TYR A 78 -12.50 -10.54 5.03
C TYR A 78 -13.89 -10.09 4.60
N SER A 79 -14.69 -11.03 4.11
CA SER A 79 -16.13 -10.80 4.03
C SER A 79 -16.70 -10.57 5.44
N ASP A 80 -17.84 -9.88 5.54
CA ASP A 80 -18.50 -9.64 6.84
C ASP A 80 -18.73 -10.95 7.62
N ALA A 81 -18.98 -12.06 6.90
CA ALA A 81 -19.15 -13.38 7.48
C ALA A 81 -17.85 -13.97 8.05
N GLU A 82 -16.73 -13.83 7.33
CA GLU A 82 -15.42 -14.28 7.82
C GLU A 82 -14.97 -13.43 9.02
N LEU A 83 -15.20 -12.12 8.97
CA LEU A 83 -14.88 -11.22 10.07
C LEU A 83 -15.70 -11.56 11.33
N ALA A 84 -16.99 -11.83 11.18
CA ALA A 84 -17.84 -12.26 12.29
C ALA A 84 -17.40 -13.61 12.88
N ALA A 85 -16.93 -14.53 12.04
CA ALA A 85 -16.40 -15.81 12.49
C ALA A 85 -15.11 -15.66 13.29
N GLU A 86 -14.20 -14.77 12.87
CA GLU A 86 -12.98 -14.44 13.62
C GLU A 86 -13.30 -13.85 15.01
N PHE A 87 -14.24 -12.90 15.09
CA PHE A 87 -14.67 -12.35 16.40
C PHE A 87 -15.28 -13.43 17.30
N THR A 88 -16.14 -14.30 16.75
CA THR A 88 -16.74 -15.41 17.52
C THR A 88 -15.68 -16.39 18.04
N ALA A 89 -14.60 -16.62 17.28
CA ALA A 89 -13.51 -17.49 17.72
C ALA A 89 -12.69 -16.84 18.86
N VAL A 90 -12.47 -15.53 18.80
CA VAL A 90 -11.80 -14.77 19.87
C VAL A 90 -12.62 -14.79 21.17
N ASP A 91 -13.94 -14.58 21.09
CA ASP A 91 -14.82 -14.59 22.27
C ASP A 91 -14.78 -15.95 22.99
N ARG A 92 -14.80 -17.05 22.25
CA ARG A 92 -14.70 -18.41 22.84
C ARG A 92 -13.39 -18.65 23.56
N LEU A 93 -12.27 -18.21 22.98
CA LEU A 93 -10.97 -18.31 23.63
C LEU A 93 -10.92 -17.48 24.91
N ALA A 94 -11.53 -16.29 24.92
CA ALA A 94 -11.62 -15.46 26.12
C ALA A 94 -12.45 -16.11 27.22
N ASP A 95 -13.55 -16.78 26.88
CA ASP A 95 -14.39 -17.51 27.83
C ASP A 95 -13.66 -18.74 28.42
N GLU A 96 -12.91 -19.47 27.59
CA GLU A 96 -12.11 -20.63 28.03
C GLU A 96 -10.94 -20.24 28.95
N MET A 97 -10.39 -19.02 28.80
CA MET A 97 -9.32 -18.50 29.65
C MET A 97 -9.81 -17.98 31.02
N HIS A 98 -11.11 -17.73 31.18
CA HIS A 98 -11.72 -17.27 32.43
C HIS A 98 -12.38 -18.38 33.27
N GLN A 99 -12.29 -19.65 32.83
CA GLN A 99 -12.67 -20.84 33.60
C GLN A 99 -11.45 -21.49 34.26
#